data_AF-A0A6I3KHL7-F1
#
_entry.id   AF-A0A6I3KHL7-F1
#
_cell.length_a   1.000
_cell.length_b   1.000
_cell.length_c   1.000
_cell.angle_alpha   90.00
_cell.angle_beta   90.00
_cell.angle_gamma   90.00
#
_symmetry.space_group_name_H-M   'P 1'
#
loop_
_entity.id
_entity.type
_entity.pdbx_description
1 polymer ?
#
loop_
_entity_poly.entity_id
_entity_poly.type
_entity_poly.pdbx_seq_one_letter_code
_entity_poly.pdbx_strand_id
1 'polypeptide(L)'
;MPALPDLPAAEAAIIEMTNAFRAQNKLAPVRQNPQLTAAARAYATTLTGYRALSHTADGTTPSDRVASAGYRYCQVGENLATILDTRGFTAGEYAKRAVQGWEDSPGHRKNMLLPFVTETGVGVVRSSPTEPQYIAVQLFARPEATKYSFKIMNRAERAVSYTFSGKDNAIAPREIITHTACLPGTIAFATGAKPAVAARYEAADGQLYTLKSSASGIAVEVGGKR
;
A
#
# COMPACT_ATOMS: atom_id res chain seq x y z
N MET A 1 -9.76 -10.89 39.01
CA MET A 1 -9.90 -9.70 38.13
C MET A 1 -9.53 -10.15 36.73
N PRO A 2 -10.29 -9.82 35.69
CA PRO A 2 -9.86 -10.17 34.33
C PRO A 2 -8.51 -9.49 34.07
N ALA A 3 -7.54 -10.24 33.56
CA ALA A 3 -6.22 -9.72 33.27
C ALA A 3 -6.36 -8.62 32.20
N LEU A 4 -5.63 -7.52 32.38
CA LEU A 4 -5.51 -6.53 31.31
C LEU A 4 -4.88 -7.21 30.09
N PRO A 5 -5.38 -6.93 28.88
CA PRO A 5 -4.86 -7.55 27.67
C PRO A 5 -3.38 -7.21 27.51
N ASP A 6 -2.59 -8.22 27.18
CA ASP A 6 -1.24 -8.02 26.64
C ASP A 6 -1.39 -7.32 25.27
N LEU A 7 -1.17 -6.00 25.26
CA LEU A 7 -1.36 -5.16 24.06
C LEU A 7 -0.40 -5.54 22.94
N PRO A 8 0.92 -5.76 23.19
CA PRO A 8 1.82 -6.36 22.19
C PRO A 8 1.30 -7.68 21.60
N ALA A 9 0.78 -8.59 22.43
CA ALA A 9 0.20 -9.83 21.91
C ALA A 9 -1.05 -9.57 21.05
N ALA A 10 -1.87 -8.58 21.41
CA ALA A 10 -3.04 -8.19 20.63
C ALA A 10 -2.66 -7.60 19.27
N GLU A 11 -1.63 -6.76 19.22
CA GLU A 11 -1.07 -6.22 17.96
C GLU A 11 -0.56 -7.33 17.04
N ALA A 12 0.18 -8.30 17.59
CA ALA A 12 0.66 -9.46 16.82
C ALA A 12 -0.51 -10.29 16.26
N ALA A 13 -1.50 -10.59 17.10
CA ALA A 13 -2.69 -11.33 16.69
C ALA A 13 -3.51 -10.59 15.61
N ILE A 14 -3.58 -9.25 15.66
CA ILE A 14 -4.20 -8.43 14.59
C ILE A 14 -3.48 -8.63 13.26
N ILE A 15 -2.14 -8.62 13.26
CA ILE A 15 -1.33 -8.82 12.05
C ILE A 15 -1.55 -10.23 11.48
N GLU A 16 -1.54 -11.26 12.33
CA GLU A 16 -1.80 -12.64 11.94
C GLU A 16 -3.18 -12.81 11.29
N MET A 17 -4.23 -12.31 11.95
CA MET A 17 -5.60 -12.38 11.43
C MET A 17 -5.77 -11.56 10.14
N THR A 18 -5.12 -10.40 10.05
CA THR A 18 -5.08 -9.61 8.80
C THR A 18 -4.44 -10.39 7.66
N ASN A 19 -3.32 -11.09 7.92
CA ASN A 19 -2.66 -11.91 6.91
C ASN A 19 -3.47 -13.13 6.52
N ALA A 20 -4.19 -13.76 7.45
CA ALA A 20 -5.14 -14.83 7.14
C ALA A 20 -6.28 -14.32 6.22
N PHE A 21 -6.85 -13.16 6.53
CA PHE A 21 -7.87 -12.53 5.70
C PHE A 21 -7.34 -12.17 4.30
N ARG A 22 -6.12 -11.63 4.21
CA ARG A 22 -5.45 -11.36 2.92
C ARG A 22 -5.24 -12.63 2.11
N ALA A 23 -4.81 -13.73 2.75
CA ALA A 23 -4.61 -15.02 2.09
C ALA A 23 -5.94 -15.59 1.53
N GLN A 24 -7.04 -15.50 2.27
CA GLN A 24 -8.38 -15.87 1.79
C GLN A 24 -8.78 -15.11 0.52
N ASN A 25 -8.30 -13.88 0.37
CA ASN A 25 -8.53 -13.01 -0.79
C ASN A 25 -7.38 -13.07 -1.82
N LYS A 26 -6.51 -14.09 -1.75
CA LYS A 26 -5.39 -14.32 -2.69
C LYS A 26 -4.39 -13.16 -2.76
N LEU A 27 -4.22 -12.41 -1.67
CA LEU A 27 -3.24 -11.34 -1.54
C LEU A 27 -2.03 -11.83 -0.74
N ALA A 28 -0.85 -11.29 -1.07
CA ALA A 28 0.37 -11.55 -0.33
C ALA A 28 0.28 -11.00 1.12
N PRO A 29 0.91 -11.67 2.09
CA PRO A 29 0.95 -11.19 3.46
C PRO A 29 1.76 -9.90 3.57
N VAL A 30 1.46 -9.11 4.59
CA VAL A 30 2.23 -7.93 5.00
C VAL A 30 3.14 -8.30 6.16
N ARG A 31 4.37 -7.75 6.16
CA ARG A 31 5.34 -7.91 7.25
C ARG A 31 5.22 -6.77 8.25
N GLN A 32 5.37 -7.06 9.55
CA GLN A 32 5.46 -6.01 10.55
C GLN A 32 6.66 -5.09 10.31
N ASN A 33 6.45 -3.78 10.41
CA ASN A 33 7.50 -2.77 10.38
C ASN A 33 7.48 -1.96 11.69
N PRO A 34 8.64 -1.78 12.36
CA PRO A 34 8.70 -1.08 13.65
C PRO A 34 8.40 0.43 13.54
N GLN A 35 8.76 1.09 12.43
CA GLN A 35 8.44 2.51 12.23
C GLN A 35 6.93 2.73 12.05
N LEU A 36 6.28 1.85 11.29
CA LEU A 36 4.81 1.87 11.16
C LEU A 36 4.13 1.54 12.49
N THR A 37 4.66 0.59 13.27
CA THR A 37 4.15 0.25 14.60
C THR A 37 4.25 1.44 15.55
N ALA A 38 5.39 2.15 15.55
CA ALA A 38 5.58 3.35 16.35
C ALA A 38 4.60 4.47 15.95
N ALA A 39 4.42 4.73 14.64
CA ALA A 39 3.46 5.71 14.15
C ALA A 39 2.01 5.36 14.55
N ALA A 40 1.63 4.09 14.41
CA ALA A 40 0.31 3.61 14.78
C ALA A 40 0.04 3.76 16.29
N ARG A 41 0.99 3.37 17.14
CA ARG A 41 0.87 3.53 18.61
C ARG A 41 0.78 5.00 19.02
N ALA A 42 1.63 5.85 18.45
CA ALA A 42 1.61 7.28 18.74
C ALA A 42 0.24 7.90 18.39
N TYR A 43 -0.31 7.54 17.22
CA TYR A 43 -1.61 8.06 16.82
C TYR A 43 -2.77 7.46 17.63
N ALA A 44 -2.68 6.17 18.00
CA ALA A 44 -3.63 5.55 18.91
C ALA A 44 -3.69 6.31 20.24
N THR A 45 -2.53 6.71 20.79
CA THR A 45 -2.45 7.57 21.99
C THR A 45 -3.06 8.95 21.74
N THR A 46 -2.77 9.60 20.61
CA THR A 46 -3.40 10.88 20.27
C THR A 46 -4.92 10.78 20.31
N LEU A 47 -5.49 9.73 19.71
CA LEU A 47 -6.93 9.51 19.63
C LEU A 47 -7.62 9.33 20.98
N THR A 48 -6.90 8.97 22.06
CA THR A 48 -7.51 8.89 23.40
C THR A 48 -7.92 10.25 23.94
N GLY A 49 -7.31 11.34 23.42
CA GLY A 49 -7.68 12.72 23.76
C GLY A 49 -8.93 13.23 23.02
N TYR A 50 -9.50 12.45 22.10
CA TYR A 50 -10.61 12.86 21.25
C TYR A 50 -11.86 12.04 21.52
N ARG A 51 -13.02 12.68 21.37
CA ARG A 51 -14.33 12.04 21.63
C ARG A 51 -14.76 11.05 20.55
N ALA A 52 -14.15 11.11 19.36
CA ALA A 52 -14.48 10.27 18.22
C ALA A 52 -13.21 9.91 17.44
N LEU A 53 -13.25 8.74 16.79
CA LEU A 53 -12.19 8.35 15.86
C LEU A 53 -12.20 9.27 14.64
N SER A 54 -11.02 9.74 14.27
CA SER A 54 -10.79 10.51 13.06
C SER A 54 -9.43 10.15 12.49
N HIS A 55 -9.31 10.09 11.16
CA HIS A 55 -8.02 9.88 10.49
C HIS A 55 -7.10 11.11 10.57
N THR A 56 -7.63 12.26 11.00
CA THR A 56 -6.94 13.56 11.05
C THR A 56 -7.24 14.36 12.33
N ALA A 57 -7.36 13.70 13.47
CA ALA A 57 -7.76 14.31 14.75
C ALA A 57 -6.83 15.46 15.18
N ASP A 58 -5.53 15.30 14.95
CA ASP A 58 -4.46 16.26 15.26
C ASP A 58 -4.06 17.13 14.05
N GLY A 59 -4.85 17.11 12.98
CA GLY A 59 -4.56 17.84 11.74
C GLY A 59 -3.54 17.16 10.82
N THR A 60 -2.97 16.02 11.22
CA THR A 60 -2.06 15.23 10.36
C THR A 60 -2.82 14.16 9.58
N THR A 61 -2.33 13.77 8.40
CA THR A 61 -2.82 12.59 7.68
C THR A 61 -2.04 11.33 8.08
N PRO A 62 -2.57 10.12 7.81
CA PRO A 62 -1.82 8.88 8.07
C PRO A 62 -0.45 8.87 7.37
N SER A 63 -0.40 9.41 6.16
CA SER A 63 0.81 9.58 5.35
C SER A 63 1.84 10.49 6.03
N ASP A 64 1.42 11.62 6.61
CA ASP A 64 2.31 12.54 7.33
C ASP A 64 2.91 11.87 8.58
N ARG A 65 2.10 11.09 9.30
CA ARG A 65 2.54 10.34 10.49
C ARG A 65 3.53 9.24 10.14
N VAL A 66 3.29 8.50 9.06
CA VAL A 66 4.22 7.51 8.53
C VAL A 66 5.54 8.17 8.13
N ALA A 67 5.49 9.32 7.43
CA ALA A 67 6.69 10.08 7.05
C ALA A 67 7.48 10.55 8.29
N SER A 68 6.78 11.09 9.29
CA SER A 68 7.37 11.63 10.51
C SER A 68 8.03 10.57 11.37
N ALA A 69 7.57 9.32 11.30
CA ALA A 69 8.24 8.16 11.90
C ALA A 69 9.48 7.68 11.12
N GLY A 70 9.90 8.41 10.07
CA GLY A 70 11.07 8.13 9.25
C GLY A 70 10.83 7.06 8.18
N TYR A 71 9.57 6.70 7.90
CA TYR A 71 9.25 5.71 6.88
C TYR A 71 8.97 6.38 5.53
N ARG A 72 9.78 6.04 4.52
CA ARG A 72 9.57 6.50 3.13
C ARG A 72 8.60 5.57 2.42
N TYR A 73 7.43 6.08 2.03
CA TYR A 73 6.36 5.29 1.42
C TYR A 73 6.06 5.73 -0.01
N CYS A 74 5.37 4.85 -0.74
CA CYS A 74 4.69 5.23 -1.98
C CYS A 74 3.17 4.96 -1.94
N GLN A 75 2.70 4.17 -0.98
CA GLN A 75 1.30 3.90 -0.72
C GLN A 75 1.12 3.69 0.79
N VAL A 76 0.04 4.26 1.35
CA VAL A 76 -0.34 4.14 2.76
C VAL A 76 -1.85 3.89 2.85
N GLY A 77 -2.28 3.05 3.79
CA GLY A 77 -3.66 2.88 4.21
C GLY A 77 -3.76 2.83 5.73
N GLU A 78 -4.90 3.20 6.30
CA GLU A 78 -5.11 3.23 7.76
C GLU A 78 -6.49 2.69 8.13
N ASN A 79 -6.51 1.81 9.13
CA ASN A 79 -7.72 1.39 9.81
C ASN A 79 -7.68 1.83 11.28
N LEU A 80 -8.83 2.26 11.79
CA LEU A 80 -9.02 2.66 13.17
C LEU A 80 -10.10 1.77 13.80
N ALA A 81 -9.92 1.35 15.04
CA ALA A 81 -10.96 0.70 15.82
C ALA A 81 -11.01 1.30 17.21
N THR A 82 -12.21 1.39 17.77
CA THR A 82 -12.44 1.66 19.18
C THR A 82 -13.28 0.54 19.73
N ILE A 83 -12.84 -0.04 20.83
CA ILE A 83 -13.48 -1.19 21.46
C ILE A 83 -13.63 -0.86 22.92
N LEU A 84 -14.88 -0.87 23.39
CA LEU A 84 -15.21 -0.80 24.79
C LEU A 84 -15.39 -2.23 25.32
N ASP A 85 -14.67 -2.56 26.39
CA ASP A 85 -14.88 -3.81 27.12
C ASP A 85 -14.58 -3.69 28.62
N THR A 86 -15.63 -3.86 29.41
CA THR A 86 -15.61 -3.79 30.88
C THR A 86 -15.28 -5.11 31.56
N ARG A 87 -15.27 -6.23 30.81
CA ARG A 87 -15.07 -7.59 31.33
C ARG A 87 -13.64 -8.09 31.15
N GLY A 88 -12.81 -7.32 30.46
CA GLY A 88 -11.50 -7.74 29.99
C GLY A 88 -11.59 -8.80 28.89
N PHE A 89 -10.51 -8.96 28.15
CA PHE A 89 -10.42 -9.86 27.01
C PHE A 89 -8.98 -10.35 26.85
N THR A 90 -8.83 -11.53 26.27
CA THR A 90 -7.53 -12.01 25.80
C THR A 90 -7.08 -11.20 24.58
N ALA A 91 -5.78 -11.22 24.31
CA ALA A 91 -5.20 -10.60 23.11
C ALA A 91 -5.89 -11.08 21.81
N GLY A 92 -6.18 -12.38 21.70
CA GLY A 92 -6.85 -12.95 20.55
C GLY A 92 -8.31 -12.50 20.39
N GLU A 93 -9.06 -12.37 21.48
CA GLU A 93 -10.43 -11.85 21.44
C GLU A 93 -10.48 -10.37 21.00
N TYR A 94 -9.53 -9.57 21.48
CA TYR A 94 -9.39 -8.19 21.03
C TYR A 94 -9.14 -8.11 19.52
N ALA A 95 -8.11 -8.84 19.07
CA ALA A 95 -7.71 -8.87 17.68
C ALA A 95 -8.87 -9.30 16.78
N LYS A 96 -9.59 -10.35 17.17
CA LYS A 96 -10.76 -10.85 16.45
C LYS A 96 -11.84 -9.78 16.32
N ARG A 97 -12.14 -9.03 17.39
CA ARG A 97 -13.15 -7.96 17.36
C ARG A 97 -12.72 -6.80 16.46
N ALA A 98 -11.46 -6.36 16.55
CA ALA A 98 -10.93 -5.29 15.72
C ALA A 98 -10.95 -5.67 14.23
N VAL A 99 -10.43 -6.85 13.91
CA VAL A 99 -10.33 -7.35 12.53
C VAL A 99 -11.72 -7.60 11.94
N GLN A 100 -12.63 -8.26 12.66
CA GLN A 100 -14.01 -8.46 12.20
C GLN A 100 -14.72 -7.13 11.93
N GLY A 101 -14.57 -6.15 12.84
CA GLY A 101 -15.13 -4.81 12.65
C GLY A 101 -14.60 -4.10 11.40
N TRP A 102 -13.33 -4.32 11.04
CA TRP A 102 -12.76 -3.83 9.79
C TRP A 102 -13.23 -4.61 8.57
N GLU A 103 -13.35 -5.92 8.66
CA GLU A 103 -13.84 -6.78 7.56
C GLU A 103 -15.28 -6.46 7.16
N ASP A 104 -16.13 -6.15 8.14
CA ASP A 104 -17.55 -5.85 7.95
C ASP A 104 -17.80 -4.41 7.48
N SER A 105 -16.79 -3.55 7.58
CA SER A 105 -16.87 -2.15 7.16
C SER A 105 -16.24 -1.94 5.77
N PRO A 106 -17.00 -1.54 4.74
CA PRO A 106 -16.47 -1.44 3.37
C PRO A 106 -15.21 -0.57 3.22
N GLY A 107 -15.14 0.54 3.96
CA GLY A 107 -13.99 1.43 3.95
C GLY A 107 -12.73 0.78 4.54
N HIS A 108 -12.86 0.12 5.69
CA HIS A 108 -11.75 -0.55 6.36
C HIS A 108 -11.33 -1.83 5.62
N ARG A 109 -12.29 -2.61 5.12
CA ARG A 109 -12.06 -3.80 4.31
C ARG A 109 -11.23 -3.47 3.07
N LYS A 110 -11.48 -2.32 2.42
CA LYS A 110 -10.68 -1.85 1.29
C LYS A 110 -9.20 -1.69 1.64
N ASN A 111 -8.87 -1.21 2.85
CA ASN A 111 -7.48 -1.09 3.30
C ASN A 111 -6.86 -2.44 3.63
N MET A 112 -7.61 -3.36 4.23
CA MET A 112 -7.14 -4.74 4.47
C MET A 112 -6.82 -5.47 3.15
N LEU A 113 -7.58 -5.18 2.09
CA LEU A 113 -7.41 -5.70 0.74
C LEU A 113 -6.56 -4.80 -0.16
N LEU A 114 -5.89 -3.77 0.39
CA LEU A 114 -5.10 -2.84 -0.39
C LEU A 114 -4.02 -3.65 -1.15
N PRO A 115 -3.99 -3.57 -2.50
CA PRO A 115 -3.07 -4.39 -3.27
C PRO A 115 -1.66 -3.82 -3.15
N PHE A 116 -0.66 -4.70 -3.26
CA PHE A 116 0.76 -4.38 -3.30
C PHE A 116 1.40 -3.70 -2.08
N VAL A 117 0.65 -3.44 -1.00
CA VAL A 117 1.29 -3.18 0.30
C VAL A 117 2.06 -4.41 0.76
N THR A 118 3.24 -4.18 1.31
CA THR A 118 4.17 -5.23 1.73
C THR A 118 4.43 -5.20 3.23
N GLU A 119 4.08 -4.09 3.89
CA GLU A 119 4.38 -3.86 5.29
C GLU A 119 3.17 -3.32 6.05
N THR A 120 3.15 -3.58 7.35
CA THR A 120 2.11 -3.10 8.27
C THR A 120 2.69 -2.73 9.63
N GLY A 121 2.00 -1.87 10.36
CA GLY A 121 2.24 -1.63 11.77
C GLY A 121 0.93 -1.50 12.50
N VAL A 122 0.84 -2.06 13.70
CA VAL A 122 -0.37 -2.00 14.54
C VAL A 122 0.01 -1.39 15.87
N GLY A 123 -0.81 -0.45 16.35
CA GLY A 123 -0.68 0.11 17.68
C GLY A 123 -1.99 -0.03 18.42
N VAL A 124 -1.95 -0.62 19.61
CA VAL A 124 -3.12 -0.71 20.51
C VAL A 124 -2.81 0.01 21.80
N VAL A 125 -3.70 0.90 22.21
CA VAL A 125 -3.61 1.62 23.48
C VAL A 125 -4.93 1.53 24.24
N ARG A 126 -4.85 1.63 25.56
CA ARG A 126 -6.00 1.79 26.43
C ARG A 126 -6.16 3.27 26.77
N SER A 127 -7.38 3.82 26.70
CA SER A 127 -7.63 5.26 26.91
C SER A 127 -7.18 5.74 28.29
N SER A 128 -7.42 4.94 29.34
CA SER A 128 -6.86 5.17 30.67
C SER A 128 -6.83 3.87 31.49
N PRO A 129 -6.06 3.81 32.61
CA PRO A 129 -6.05 2.64 33.51
C PRO A 129 -7.42 2.28 34.09
N THR A 130 -8.34 3.25 34.18
CA THR A 130 -9.69 3.09 34.74
C THR A 130 -10.77 2.95 33.67
N GLU A 131 -10.50 3.34 32.43
CA GLU A 131 -11.49 3.26 31.35
C GLU A 131 -11.38 1.94 30.56
N PRO A 132 -12.51 1.30 30.23
CA PRO A 132 -12.55 0.05 29.47
C PRO A 132 -12.36 0.26 27.95
N GLN A 133 -12.00 1.46 27.51
CA GLN A 133 -11.87 1.79 26.10
C GLN A 133 -10.45 1.52 25.60
N TYR A 134 -10.36 0.88 24.44
CA TYR A 134 -9.12 0.60 23.74
C TYR A 134 -9.23 1.11 22.31
N ILE A 135 -8.13 1.67 21.82
CA ILE A 135 -8.01 2.19 20.46
C ILE A 135 -6.94 1.38 19.74
N ALA A 136 -7.29 0.86 18.56
CA ALA A 136 -6.35 0.23 17.65
C ALA A 136 -6.19 1.09 16.39
N VAL A 137 -4.94 1.28 15.98
CA VAL A 137 -4.57 1.85 14.68
C VAL A 137 -3.79 0.79 13.93
N GLN A 138 -4.16 0.52 12.69
CA GLN A 138 -3.41 -0.33 11.78
C GLN A 138 -3.02 0.46 10.55
N LEU A 139 -1.72 0.54 10.27
CA LEU A 139 -1.16 1.13 9.08
C LEU A 139 -0.75 0.03 8.11
N PHE A 140 -1.03 0.23 6.83
CA PHE A 140 -0.50 -0.56 5.72
C PHE A 140 0.39 0.33 4.88
N ALA A 141 1.51 -0.17 4.40
CA ALA A 141 2.39 0.61 3.54
C ALA A 141 3.10 -0.23 2.48
N ARG A 142 3.46 0.47 1.39
CA ARG A 142 4.47 0.04 0.43
C ARG A 142 5.67 0.99 0.53
N PRO A 143 6.89 0.49 0.80
CA PRO A 143 8.07 1.34 0.93
C PRO A 143 8.45 1.95 -0.42
N GLU A 144 8.93 3.19 -0.40
CA GLU A 144 9.38 3.93 -1.59
C GLU A 144 10.46 3.17 -2.38
N ALA A 145 11.34 2.44 -1.68
CA ALA A 145 12.38 1.62 -2.27
C ALA A 145 11.85 0.46 -3.15
N THR A 146 10.56 0.15 -3.06
CA THR A 146 9.91 -0.90 -3.87
C THR A 146 9.06 -0.36 -5.01
N LYS A 147 9.14 0.95 -5.31
CA LYS A 147 8.54 1.50 -6.53
C LYS A 147 9.09 0.74 -7.74
N TYR A 148 8.24 0.47 -8.72
CA TYR A 148 8.67 -0.06 -10.01
C TYR A 148 9.49 1.00 -10.71
N SER A 149 10.68 0.62 -11.20
CA SER A 149 11.47 1.44 -12.11
C SER A 149 11.69 0.71 -13.42
N PHE A 150 11.34 1.32 -14.55
CA PHE A 150 11.58 0.73 -15.87
C PHE A 150 12.01 1.79 -16.86
N LYS A 151 12.62 1.35 -17.96
CA LYS A 151 13.15 2.23 -18.99
C LYS A 151 12.46 1.99 -20.32
N ILE A 152 12.22 3.06 -21.06
CA ILE A 152 11.81 3.00 -22.46
C ILE A 152 12.92 3.66 -23.27
N MET A 153 13.46 2.93 -24.24
CA MET A 153 14.48 3.43 -25.18
C MET A 153 13.89 3.47 -26.58
N ASN A 154 14.01 4.61 -27.24
CA ASN A 154 13.58 4.74 -28.63
C ASN A 154 14.78 4.64 -29.58
N ARG A 155 14.88 3.51 -30.29
CA ARG A 155 15.84 3.31 -31.40
C ARG A 155 15.21 3.50 -32.78
N ALA A 156 13.93 3.85 -32.86
CA ALA A 156 13.31 4.25 -34.12
C ALA A 156 13.81 5.65 -34.52
N GLU A 157 13.66 5.96 -35.81
CA GLU A 157 14.08 7.25 -36.39
C GLU A 157 13.05 8.37 -36.19
N ARG A 158 11.93 8.06 -35.52
CA ARG A 158 10.83 8.99 -35.26
C ARG A 158 10.39 8.94 -33.81
N ALA A 159 9.73 10.00 -33.37
CA ALA A 159 9.10 10.01 -32.05
C ALA A 159 8.01 8.91 -31.97
N VAL A 160 7.87 8.30 -30.79
CA VAL A 160 6.85 7.29 -30.53
C VAL A 160 5.98 7.74 -29.37
N SER A 161 4.67 7.82 -29.61
CA SER A 161 3.67 8.04 -28.57
C SER A 161 3.33 6.73 -27.87
N TYR A 162 3.13 6.79 -26.55
CA TYR A 162 2.70 5.67 -25.74
C TYR A 162 1.89 6.15 -24.54
N THR A 163 1.10 5.26 -23.95
CA THR A 163 0.46 5.51 -22.68
C THR A 163 1.13 4.70 -21.58
N PHE A 164 1.21 5.24 -20.37
CA PHE A 164 1.58 4.50 -19.17
C PHE A 164 0.55 4.78 -18.08
N SER A 165 -0.11 3.74 -17.59
CA SER A 165 -1.20 3.86 -16.61
C SER A 165 -2.28 4.87 -17.05
N GLY A 166 -2.60 4.87 -18.35
CA GLY A 166 -3.58 5.76 -18.97
C GLY A 166 -3.13 7.19 -19.23
N LYS A 167 -1.88 7.56 -18.89
CA LYS A 167 -1.32 8.89 -19.19
C LYS A 167 -0.59 8.87 -20.52
N ASP A 168 -0.88 9.83 -21.38
CA ASP A 168 -0.21 10.00 -22.67
C ASP A 168 1.23 10.50 -22.48
N ASN A 169 2.14 9.94 -23.27
CA ASN A 169 3.55 10.27 -23.29
C ASN A 169 4.09 10.18 -24.72
N ALA A 170 5.24 10.79 -24.97
CA ALA A 170 6.01 10.62 -26.19
C ALA A 170 7.50 10.52 -25.85
N ILE A 171 8.26 9.82 -26.70
CA ILE A 171 9.71 9.69 -26.57
C ILE A 171 10.38 10.00 -27.91
N ALA A 172 11.37 10.90 -27.91
CA ALA A 172 12.07 11.32 -29.11
C ALA A 172 13.03 10.22 -29.62
N PRO A 173 13.46 10.25 -30.90
CA PRO A 173 14.48 9.34 -31.40
C PRO A 173 15.75 9.37 -30.55
N ARG A 174 16.36 8.20 -30.32
CA ARG A 174 17.62 8.01 -29.58
C ARG A 174 17.56 8.39 -28.09
N GLU A 175 16.37 8.65 -27.56
CA GLU A 175 16.16 8.97 -26.15
C GLU A 175 15.95 7.70 -25.31
N ILE A 176 16.29 7.80 -24.02
CA ILE A 176 15.97 6.82 -22.99
C ILE A 176 15.27 7.55 -21.84
N ILE A 177 14.04 7.17 -21.53
CA ILE A 177 13.28 7.71 -20.41
C ILE A 177 13.18 6.64 -19.32
N THR A 178 13.38 7.05 -18.06
CA THR A 178 13.14 6.20 -16.89
C THR A 178 11.82 6.59 -16.25
N HIS A 179 10.94 5.62 -16.07
CA HIS A 179 9.68 5.76 -15.34
C HIS A 179 9.83 5.20 -13.94
N THR A 180 9.18 5.84 -12.98
CA THR A 180 9.05 5.32 -11.61
C THR A 180 7.59 5.41 -11.17
N ALA A 181 7.03 4.32 -10.66
CA ALA A 181 5.65 4.26 -10.18
C ALA A 181 5.51 3.39 -8.94
N CYS A 182 4.58 3.73 -8.05
CA CYS A 182 4.32 2.90 -6.87
C CYS A 182 3.64 1.57 -7.20
N LEU A 183 2.68 1.62 -8.12
CA LEU A 183 1.90 0.47 -8.56
C LEU A 183 2.37 0.01 -9.93
N PRO A 184 2.20 -1.28 -10.27
CA PRO A 184 2.39 -1.70 -11.65
C PRO A 184 1.36 -0.99 -12.53
N GLY A 185 1.63 -0.93 -13.81
CA GLY A 185 0.75 -0.28 -14.76
C GLY A 185 0.98 -0.74 -16.18
N THR A 186 -0.06 -0.66 -16.99
CA THR A 186 0.02 -1.04 -18.39
C THR A 186 0.68 0.07 -19.22
N ILE A 187 1.60 -0.31 -20.08
CA ILE A 187 2.22 0.50 -21.12
C ILE A 187 1.58 0.13 -22.46
N ALA A 188 1.13 1.10 -23.24
CA ALA A 188 0.61 0.85 -24.59
C ALA A 188 1.34 1.71 -25.63
N PHE A 189 2.03 1.09 -26.58
CA PHE A 189 2.77 1.79 -27.63
C PHE A 189 1.93 1.96 -28.89
N ALA A 190 1.96 3.15 -29.49
CA ALA A 190 1.32 3.40 -30.79
C ALA A 190 2.16 2.74 -31.90
N THR A 191 1.68 1.63 -32.45
CA THR A 191 2.41 0.82 -33.43
C THR A 191 2.30 1.35 -34.86
N GLY A 192 1.26 2.14 -35.19
CA GLY A 192 1.09 2.78 -36.51
C GLY A 192 0.53 1.88 -37.62
N ALA A 193 0.29 0.59 -37.39
CA ALA A 193 -0.45 -0.27 -38.31
C ALA A 193 -1.91 0.20 -38.43
N LYS A 194 -2.63 -0.04 -39.54
CA LYS A 194 -4.09 0.15 -39.61
C LYS A 194 -4.80 -1.22 -39.66
N PRO A 195 -5.80 -1.47 -38.81
CA PRO A 195 -6.19 -0.65 -37.66
C PRO A 195 -5.07 -0.65 -36.59
N ALA A 196 -4.89 0.48 -35.89
CA ALA A 196 -3.79 0.68 -34.95
C ALA A 196 -4.02 -0.12 -33.67
N VAL A 197 -3.57 -1.37 -33.65
CA VAL A 197 -3.53 -2.17 -32.44
C VAL A 197 -2.30 -1.74 -31.64
N ALA A 198 -2.53 -1.00 -30.55
CA ALA A 198 -1.46 -0.68 -29.61
C ALA A 198 -0.97 -1.97 -28.92
N ALA A 199 0.34 -2.22 -28.97
CA ALA A 199 0.94 -3.31 -28.22
C ALA A 199 0.95 -2.93 -26.73
N ARG A 200 0.35 -3.78 -25.89
CA ARG A 200 0.20 -3.56 -24.45
C ARG A 200 1.16 -4.43 -23.66
N TYR A 201 1.81 -3.85 -22.66
CA TYR A 201 2.79 -4.50 -21.79
C TYR A 201 2.50 -4.14 -20.34
N GLU A 202 2.70 -5.06 -19.42
CA GLU A 202 2.74 -4.73 -18.00
C GLU A 202 4.12 -4.20 -17.64
N ALA A 203 4.18 -3.03 -17.01
CA ALA A 203 5.43 -2.48 -16.50
C ALA A 203 5.99 -3.38 -15.40
N ALA A 204 7.19 -3.92 -15.61
CA ALA A 204 7.91 -4.66 -14.60
C ALA A 204 9.14 -3.88 -14.12
N ASP A 205 9.47 -4.07 -12.85
CA ASP A 205 10.65 -3.46 -12.24
C ASP A 205 11.95 -3.93 -12.92
N GLY A 206 12.88 -3.00 -13.15
CA GLY A 206 14.15 -3.20 -13.84
C GLY A 206 14.06 -3.45 -15.35
N GLN A 207 12.86 -3.41 -15.95
CA GLN A 207 12.68 -3.77 -17.35
C GLN A 207 13.10 -2.65 -18.31
N LEU A 208 13.61 -3.02 -19.48
CA LEU A 208 13.90 -2.11 -20.59
C LEU A 208 13.04 -2.46 -21.80
N TYR A 209 12.21 -1.53 -22.25
CA TYR A 209 11.43 -1.62 -23.48
C TYR A 209 12.15 -0.85 -24.58
N THR A 210 12.63 -1.56 -25.60
CA THR A 210 13.33 -0.97 -26.75
C THR A 210 12.41 -0.89 -27.94
N LEU A 211 12.16 0.33 -28.42
CA LEU A 211 11.32 0.60 -29.59
C LEU A 211 12.19 0.65 -30.84
N LYS A 212 11.86 -0.14 -31.86
CA LYS A 212 12.57 -0.18 -33.15
C LYS A 212 11.61 0.04 -34.30
N SER A 213 12.09 0.64 -35.39
CA SER A 213 11.38 0.67 -36.66
C SER A 213 11.16 -0.76 -37.18
N SER A 214 9.98 -1.03 -37.76
CA SER A 214 9.63 -2.30 -38.38
C SER A 214 8.73 -2.07 -39.60
N ALA A 215 8.54 -3.10 -40.44
CA ALA A 215 7.66 -3.01 -41.61
C ALA A 215 6.21 -2.62 -41.26
N SER A 216 5.75 -2.98 -40.05
CA SER A 216 4.43 -2.67 -39.52
C SER A 216 4.40 -1.40 -38.65
N GLY A 217 5.48 -0.61 -38.63
CA GLY A 217 5.62 0.62 -37.85
C GLY A 217 6.62 0.49 -36.71
N ILE A 218 6.17 0.24 -35.47
CA ILE A 218 7.06 0.08 -34.29
C ILE A 218 7.01 -1.35 -33.75
N ALA A 219 8.18 -1.97 -33.63
CA ALA A 219 8.40 -3.21 -32.88
C ALA A 219 8.94 -2.89 -31.48
N VAL A 220 8.50 -3.64 -30.47
CA VAL A 220 8.92 -3.48 -29.08
C VAL A 220 9.66 -4.74 -28.63
N GLU A 221 10.92 -4.57 -28.26
CA GLU A 221 11.72 -5.63 -27.63
C GLU A 221 11.79 -5.41 -26.13
N VAL A 222 11.52 -6.46 -25.36
CA VAL A 222 11.50 -6.41 -23.91
C VAL A 222 12.75 -7.12 -23.37
N GLY A 223 13.68 -6.36 -22.79
CA GLY A 223 14.90 -6.87 -22.16
C GLY A 223 14.74 -7.06 -20.66
N GLY A 224 15.21 -8.20 -20.12
CA GLY A 224 15.18 -8.53 -18.69
C GLY A 224 16.43 -8.09 -17.91
N LYS A 225 16.27 -7.97 -16.57
CA LYS A 225 17.23 -7.49 -15.56
C LYS A 225 18.67 -7.98 -15.79
N ARG A 226 19.61 -7.05 -15.95
CA ARG A 226 20.99 -7.27 -15.51
C ARG A 226 21.09 -6.87 -14.05
#